data_AF-A0A543EW20-F1
#
_entry.id   AF-A0A543EW20-F1
#
_cell.length_a   1.000
_cell.length_b   1.000
_cell.length_c   1.000
_cell.angle_alpha   90.00
_cell.angle_beta   90.00
_cell.angle_gamma   90.00
#
_symmetry.space_group_name_H-M   'P 1'
#
loop_
_entity.id
_entity.type
_entity.pdbx_description
1 polymer ?
#
loop_
_entity_poly.entity_id
_entity_poly.type
_entity_poly.pdbx_seq_one_letter_code
_entity_poly.pdbx_strand_id
1 'polypeptide(L)'
;MTDEVRSFICPRCGDPSSSGIHGTVVENNVENGPPYEYALLQCSHYSCQEPIVQIREDLGGGFEHDQPAIYFPSPRRLSRAVPRELREGFEEARKCFDAKAYTATLVMVRRTLEGTCVHQGASKRQNLARSLRELKDQGKIDGLLAEWADLLRAVGNEGAHFTGNKVSAQDAEDALDFAEALLDHLYVLRARFDEFKGRQEQRKRTTSSEPTTTDSE
;
A
#
# COMPACT_ATOMS: atom_id res chain seq x y z
N MET A 1 -22.29 -12.19 -24.74
CA MET A 1 -22.05 -12.59 -23.33
C MET A 1 -21.63 -14.04 -23.40
N THR A 2 -20.43 -14.35 -22.95
CA THR A 2 -20.00 -15.74 -22.77
C THR A 2 -20.75 -16.31 -21.58
N ASP A 3 -21.31 -17.52 -21.71
CA ASP A 3 -21.99 -18.25 -20.62
C ASP A 3 -20.99 -18.76 -19.55
N GLU A 4 -19.71 -18.37 -19.64
CA GLU A 4 -18.68 -18.71 -18.67
C GLU A 4 -18.91 -17.94 -17.36
N VAL A 5 -18.99 -18.69 -16.26
CA VAL A 5 -19.06 -18.17 -14.90
C VAL A 5 -17.69 -18.35 -14.23
N ARG A 6 -17.16 -17.29 -13.62
CA ARG A 6 -15.92 -17.34 -12.85
C ARG A 6 -16.20 -17.26 -11.35
N SER A 7 -15.66 -18.21 -10.59
CA SER A 7 -15.65 -18.21 -9.14
C SER A 7 -14.37 -17.58 -8.59
N PHE A 8 -14.47 -16.81 -7.50
CA PHE A 8 -13.35 -16.16 -6.85
C PHE A 8 -13.66 -15.82 -5.38
N ILE A 9 -12.63 -15.60 -4.57
CA ILE A 9 -12.80 -14.94 -3.28
C ILE A 9 -12.77 -13.43 -3.52
N CYS A 10 -13.84 -12.72 -3.17
CA CYS A 10 -13.90 -11.28 -3.39
C CYS A 10 -12.83 -10.59 -2.53
N PRO A 11 -11.90 -9.82 -3.11
CA PRO A 11 -10.82 -9.16 -2.36
C PRO A 11 -11.33 -8.01 -1.48
N ARG A 12 -12.57 -7.54 -1.70
CA ARG A 12 -13.18 -6.47 -0.91
C ARG A 12 -13.89 -6.98 0.34
N CYS A 13 -14.74 -8.01 0.21
CA CYS A 13 -15.49 -8.55 1.34
C CYS A 13 -14.91 -9.85 1.93
N GLY A 14 -14.01 -10.52 1.21
CA GLY A 14 -13.37 -11.77 1.64
C GLY A 14 -14.25 -13.01 1.52
N ASP A 15 -15.45 -12.89 0.94
CA ASP A 15 -16.39 -14.00 0.79
C ASP A 15 -16.28 -14.67 -0.59
N PRO A 16 -16.55 -15.99 -0.70
CA PRO A 16 -16.65 -16.68 -1.98
C PRO A 16 -17.77 -16.11 -2.84
N SER A 17 -17.45 -15.72 -4.07
CA SER A 17 -18.35 -15.09 -5.02
C SER A 17 -18.22 -15.75 -6.39
N SER A 18 -19.23 -15.54 -7.24
CA SER A 18 -19.19 -15.94 -8.65
C SER A 18 -19.81 -14.87 -9.53
N SER A 19 -19.34 -14.74 -10.76
CA SER A 19 -19.88 -13.76 -11.71
C SER A 19 -19.82 -14.29 -13.13
N GLY A 20 -20.80 -13.91 -13.95
CA GLY A 20 -20.65 -14.00 -15.40
C GLY A 20 -19.63 -12.98 -15.88
N ILE A 21 -19.03 -13.22 -17.05
CA ILE A 21 -18.05 -12.29 -17.61
C ILE A 21 -18.77 -11.13 -18.31
N HIS A 22 -18.59 -9.91 -17.81
CA HIS A 22 -19.16 -8.69 -18.38
C HIS A 22 -18.40 -8.22 -19.63
N GLY A 23 -17.11 -8.54 -19.72
CA GLY A 23 -16.27 -8.25 -20.89
C GLY A 23 -14.88 -8.86 -20.75
N THR A 24 -14.26 -9.14 -21.88
CA THR A 24 -12.92 -9.75 -21.95
C THR A 24 -12.03 -8.94 -22.88
N VAL A 25 -10.76 -8.79 -22.51
CA VAL A 25 -9.70 -8.22 -23.35
C VAL A 25 -8.54 -9.20 -23.38
N VAL A 26 -8.05 -9.53 -24.58
CA VAL A 26 -6.88 -10.40 -24.75
C VAL A 26 -5.71 -9.57 -25.27
N GLU A 27 -4.60 -9.58 -24.54
CA GLU A 27 -3.33 -8.98 -24.94
C GLU A 27 -2.40 -10.08 -25.46
N ASN A 28 -2.09 -10.05 -26.75
CA ASN A 28 -1.24 -11.04 -27.42
C ASN A 28 0.14 -10.47 -27.79
N ASN A 29 0.62 -9.45 -27.08
CA ASN A 29 1.90 -8.85 -27.41
C ASN A 29 3.05 -9.74 -26.95
N VAL A 30 3.65 -10.46 -27.91
CA VAL A 30 4.76 -11.40 -27.68
C VAL A 30 6.01 -10.75 -27.10
N GLU A 31 6.18 -9.42 -27.26
CA GLU A 31 7.27 -8.69 -26.61
C GLU A 31 7.03 -8.47 -25.11
N ASN A 32 5.77 -8.45 -24.67
CA ASN A 32 5.37 -8.22 -23.29
C ASN A 32 5.26 -9.51 -22.46
N GLY A 33 5.29 -10.68 -23.10
CA GLY A 33 5.19 -11.98 -22.43
C GLY A 33 4.27 -12.97 -23.15
N PRO A 34 3.82 -14.02 -22.44
CA PRO A 34 2.75 -14.90 -22.94
C PRO A 34 1.46 -14.09 -23.18
N PRO A 35 0.51 -14.60 -23.99
CA PRO A 35 -0.82 -14.03 -24.07
C PRO A 35 -1.47 -13.87 -22.70
N TYR A 36 -2.12 -12.73 -22.47
CA TYR A 36 -2.88 -12.44 -21.25
C TYR A 36 -4.35 -12.22 -21.57
N GLU A 37 -5.23 -12.83 -20.77
CA GLU A 37 -6.68 -12.61 -20.83
C GLU A 37 -7.14 -11.88 -19.57
N TYR A 38 -7.74 -10.71 -19.76
CA TYR A 38 -8.37 -9.91 -18.72
C TYR A 38 -9.88 -10.07 -18.79
N ALA A 39 -10.52 -10.47 -17.69
CA ALA A 39 -11.97 -10.61 -17.59
C ALA A 39 -12.55 -9.68 -16.53
N LEU A 40 -13.57 -8.90 -16.90
CA LEU A 40 -14.34 -8.05 -16.01
C LEU A 40 -15.49 -8.85 -15.38
N LEU A 41 -15.52 -8.86 -14.06
CA LEU A 41 -16.46 -9.59 -13.20
C LEU A 41 -17.05 -8.62 -12.17
N GLN A 42 -18.11 -9.06 -11.48
CA GLN A 42 -18.69 -8.33 -10.36
C GLN A 42 -19.01 -9.27 -9.20
N CYS A 43 -18.68 -8.85 -7.97
CA CYS A 43 -19.05 -9.60 -6.76
C CYS A 43 -20.58 -9.79 -6.69
N SER A 44 -21.05 -11.03 -6.45
CA SER A 44 -22.48 -11.37 -6.41
C SER A 44 -23.16 -11.00 -5.07
N HIS A 45 -22.39 -10.61 -4.07
CA HIS A 45 -22.94 -10.19 -2.78
C HIS A 45 -23.59 -8.82 -2.90
N TYR A 46 -24.88 -8.73 -2.54
CA TYR A 46 -25.69 -7.52 -2.64
C TYR A 46 -25.11 -6.32 -1.88
N SER A 47 -24.45 -6.55 -0.75
CA SER A 47 -23.82 -5.50 0.05
C SER A 47 -22.44 -5.05 -0.46
N CYS A 48 -21.81 -5.81 -1.38
CA CYS A 48 -20.45 -5.53 -1.84
C CYS A 48 -20.43 -5.06 -3.29
N GLN A 49 -20.92 -5.87 -4.23
CA GLN A 49 -21.01 -5.56 -5.67
C GLN A 49 -19.73 -4.98 -6.32
N GLU A 50 -18.56 -5.21 -5.72
CA GLU A 50 -17.27 -4.67 -6.18
C GLU A 50 -16.95 -5.17 -7.60
N PRO A 51 -16.51 -4.27 -8.50
CA PRO A 51 -15.99 -4.67 -9.81
C PRO A 51 -14.63 -5.35 -9.67
N ILE A 52 -14.46 -6.49 -10.33
CA ILE A 52 -13.26 -7.32 -10.26
C ILE A 52 -12.67 -7.47 -11.66
N VAL A 53 -11.36 -7.34 -11.79
CA VAL A 53 -10.65 -7.76 -13.02
C VAL A 53 -9.82 -8.98 -12.67
N GLN A 54 -10.05 -10.08 -13.37
CA GLN A 54 -9.19 -11.25 -13.32
C GLN A 54 -8.24 -11.28 -14.51
N ILE A 55 -7.09 -11.91 -14.32
CA ILE A 55 -6.10 -12.17 -15.36
C ILE A 55 -5.81 -13.67 -15.45
N ARG A 56 -5.73 -14.20 -16.66
CA ARG A 56 -5.13 -15.51 -16.97
C ARG A 56 -3.95 -15.31 -17.91
N GLU A 57 -2.92 -16.14 -17.76
CA GLU A 57 -1.77 -16.18 -18.66
C GLU A 57 -1.88 -17.47 -19.47
N ASP A 58 -1.56 -17.47 -20.77
CA ASP A 58 -1.50 -18.70 -21.59
C ASP A 58 -0.04 -19.10 -21.80
N LEU A 59 0.40 -20.15 -21.11
CA LEU A 59 1.76 -20.69 -21.23
C LEU A 59 1.91 -21.77 -22.31
N GLY A 60 1.00 -21.82 -23.28
CA GLY A 60 1.01 -22.75 -24.41
C GLY A 60 -0.08 -23.83 -24.36
N GLY A 61 -1.05 -23.70 -23.46
CA GLY A 61 -2.17 -24.62 -23.28
C GLY A 61 -3.54 -24.03 -23.64
N GLY A 62 -3.65 -22.71 -23.79
CA GLY A 62 -4.91 -21.97 -23.81
C GLY A 62 -5.35 -21.56 -22.39
N PHE A 63 -6.05 -20.43 -22.29
CA PHE A 63 -6.46 -19.83 -21.01
C PHE A 63 -7.30 -20.73 -20.11
N GLU A 64 -7.99 -21.74 -20.64
CA GLU A 64 -8.89 -22.61 -19.86
C GLU A 64 -8.17 -23.46 -18.81
N HIS A 65 -6.86 -23.66 -18.96
CA HIS A 65 -6.07 -24.51 -18.07
C HIS A 65 -5.40 -23.76 -16.92
N ASP A 66 -5.37 -22.43 -16.97
CA ASP A 66 -4.66 -21.59 -16.01
C ASP A 66 -5.59 -20.98 -14.96
N GLN A 67 -5.15 -21.00 -13.69
CA GLN A 67 -5.94 -20.43 -12.60
C GLN A 67 -5.95 -18.90 -12.71
N PRO A 68 -7.13 -18.26 -12.73
CA PRO A 68 -7.21 -16.82 -12.82
C PRO A 68 -6.72 -16.16 -11.52
N ALA A 69 -5.87 -15.15 -11.65
CA ALA A 69 -5.48 -14.27 -10.56
C ALA A 69 -6.35 -13.00 -10.55
N ILE A 70 -6.47 -12.34 -9.40
CA ILE A 70 -7.15 -11.05 -9.29
C ILE A 70 -6.16 -9.94 -9.64
N TYR A 71 -6.45 -9.21 -10.72
CA TYR A 71 -5.72 -8.03 -11.15
C TYR A 71 -6.28 -6.74 -10.51
N PHE A 72 -7.60 -6.62 -10.41
CA PHE A 72 -8.29 -5.48 -9.79
C PHE A 72 -9.41 -5.93 -8.84
N PRO A 73 -9.63 -5.26 -7.68
CA PRO A 73 -8.76 -4.23 -7.10
C PRO A 73 -7.39 -4.81 -6.76
N SER A 74 -6.34 -4.17 -7.25
CA SER A 74 -4.98 -4.61 -6.94
C SER A 74 -4.72 -4.27 -5.48
N PRO A 75 -4.14 -5.19 -4.68
CA PRO A 75 -3.68 -4.83 -3.35
C PRO A 75 -2.75 -3.63 -3.49
N ARG A 76 -3.05 -2.55 -2.77
CA ARG A 76 -2.28 -1.31 -2.83
C ARG A 76 -0.85 -1.61 -2.41
N ARG A 77 0.11 -1.35 -3.31
CA ARG A 77 1.54 -1.55 -3.06
C ARG A 77 2.17 -0.23 -2.64
N LEU A 78 3.01 -0.28 -1.61
CA LEU A 78 3.79 0.88 -1.19
C LEU A 78 4.77 1.31 -2.29
N SER A 79 4.98 2.62 -2.40
CA SER A 79 5.89 3.22 -3.36
C SER A 79 7.32 2.70 -3.22
N ARG A 80 8.06 2.62 -4.33
CA ARG A 80 9.48 2.24 -4.33
C ARG A 80 10.39 3.21 -3.57
N ALA A 81 9.91 4.43 -3.26
CA ALA A 81 10.59 5.39 -2.40
C ALA A 81 10.70 4.90 -0.94
N VAL A 82 9.77 4.05 -0.48
CA VAL A 82 9.85 3.40 0.83
C VAL A 82 10.93 2.31 0.78
N PRO A 83 11.88 2.21 1.72
CA PRO A 83 12.90 1.17 1.74
C PRO A 83 12.36 -0.26 1.63
N ARG A 84 13.06 -1.15 0.89
CA ARG A 84 12.58 -2.51 0.58
C ARG A 84 12.16 -3.29 1.82
N GLU A 85 13.00 -3.31 2.86
CA GLU A 85 12.74 -4.05 4.09
C GLU A 85 11.47 -3.57 4.81
N LEU A 86 11.15 -2.28 4.74
CA LEU A 86 9.93 -1.72 5.32
C LEU A 86 8.69 -2.08 4.49
N ARG A 87 8.82 -2.10 3.15
CA ARG A 87 7.74 -2.59 2.27
C ARG A 87 7.44 -4.05 2.52
N GLU A 88 8.46 -4.89 2.62
CA GLU A 88 8.31 -6.33 2.91
C GLU A 88 7.61 -6.54 4.27
N GLY A 89 8.00 -5.79 5.31
CA GLY A 89 7.32 -5.83 6.61
C GLY A 89 5.85 -5.42 6.55
N PHE A 90 5.52 -4.36 5.79
CA PHE A 90 4.14 -3.93 5.60
C PHE A 90 3.31 -4.94 4.77
N GLU A 91 3.89 -5.50 3.71
CA GLU A 91 3.24 -6.54 2.90
C GLU A 91 2.94 -7.79 3.73
N GLU A 92 3.82 -8.17 4.66
CA GLU A 92 3.57 -9.26 5.60
C GLU A 92 2.43 -8.92 6.58
N ALA A 93 2.37 -7.68 7.08
CA ALA A 93 1.24 -7.21 7.89
C ALA A 93 -0.10 -7.30 7.13
N ARG A 94 -0.11 -6.92 5.86
CA ARG A 94 -1.29 -7.01 4.98
C ARG A 94 -1.72 -8.47 4.78
N LYS A 95 -0.77 -9.38 4.55
CA LYS A 95 -1.08 -10.83 4.44
C LYS A 95 -1.71 -11.38 5.71
N CYS A 96 -1.23 -10.97 6.90
CA CYS A 96 -1.87 -11.36 8.16
C CYS A 96 -3.32 -10.85 8.24
N PHE A 97 -3.57 -9.63 7.78
CA PHE A 97 -4.90 -9.04 7.78
C PHE A 97 -5.85 -9.78 6.83
N ASP A 98 -5.40 -10.05 5.61
CA ASP A 98 -6.17 -10.78 4.60
C ASP A 98 -6.52 -12.21 5.07
N ALA A 99 -5.63 -12.82 5.87
CA ALA A 99 -5.85 -14.10 6.55
C ALA A 99 -6.74 -14.02 7.80
N LYS A 100 -7.32 -12.85 8.12
CA LYS A 100 -8.13 -12.57 9.31
C LYS A 100 -7.37 -12.80 10.63
N ALA A 101 -6.04 -12.75 10.60
CA ALA A 101 -5.15 -12.89 11.75
C ALA A 101 -4.83 -11.52 12.39
N TYR A 102 -5.85 -10.82 12.88
CA TYR A 102 -5.78 -9.41 13.29
C TYR A 102 -4.72 -9.12 14.37
N THR A 103 -4.54 -10.02 15.34
CA THR A 103 -3.45 -9.89 16.33
C THR A 103 -2.07 -9.94 15.67
N ALA A 104 -1.87 -10.83 14.69
CA ALA A 104 -0.62 -10.91 13.95
C ALA A 104 -0.41 -9.67 13.07
N THR A 105 -1.47 -9.11 12.49
CA THR A 105 -1.41 -7.83 11.77
C THR A 105 -0.83 -6.71 12.64
N LEU A 106 -1.31 -6.53 13.87
CA LEU A 106 -0.78 -5.51 14.78
C LEU A 106 0.70 -5.72 15.12
N VAL A 107 1.12 -6.97 15.32
CA VAL A 107 2.53 -7.31 15.58
C VAL A 107 3.40 -6.93 14.39
N MET A 108 2.97 -7.23 13.17
CA MET A 108 3.72 -6.91 11.95
C MET A 108 3.72 -5.42 11.63
N VAL A 109 2.61 -4.72 11.87
CA VAL A 109 2.55 -3.24 11.84
C VAL A 109 3.57 -2.66 12.81
N ARG A 110 3.57 -3.09 14.08
CA ARG A 110 4.50 -2.61 15.10
C ARG A 110 5.96 -2.81 14.70
N ARG A 111 6.30 -4.00 14.18
CA ARG A 111 7.64 -4.30 13.65
C ARG A 111 8.04 -3.35 12.51
N THR A 112 7.12 -3.10 11.59
CA THR A 112 7.33 -2.19 10.45
C THR A 112 7.56 -0.74 10.93
N LEU A 113 6.79 -0.28 11.91
CA LEU A 113 6.91 1.05 12.50
C LEU A 113 8.22 1.22 13.29
N GLU A 114 8.64 0.19 14.03
CA GLU A 114 9.95 0.18 14.71
C GLU A 114 11.10 0.28 13.71
N GLY A 115 11.06 -0.52 12.64
CA GLY A 115 12.02 -0.44 11.54
C GLY A 115 12.03 0.95 10.88
N THR A 116 10.84 1.53 10.69
CA THR A 116 10.68 2.89 10.14
C THR A 116 11.35 3.94 11.03
N CYS A 117 11.14 3.87 12.34
CA CYS A 117 11.77 4.78 13.28
C CYS A 117 13.29 4.65 13.27
N VAL A 118 13.81 3.42 13.27
CA VAL A 118 15.25 3.16 13.19
C VAL A 118 15.84 3.70 11.88
N HIS A 119 15.17 3.47 10.75
CA HIS A 119 15.60 3.97 9.45
C HIS A 119 15.61 5.52 9.41
N GLN A 120 14.66 6.15 10.11
CA GLN A 120 14.63 7.59 10.28
C GLN A 120 15.58 8.13 11.36
N GLY A 121 16.44 7.30 11.95
CA GLY A 121 17.46 7.74 12.90
C GLY A 121 16.94 8.02 14.31
N ALA A 122 15.83 7.40 14.71
CA ALA A 122 15.42 7.37 16.12
C ALA A 122 16.46 6.61 16.97
N SER A 123 16.53 6.96 18.24
CA SER A 123 17.47 6.40 19.20
C SER A 123 17.24 4.90 19.41
N LYS A 124 18.33 4.12 19.37
CA LYS A 124 18.28 2.66 19.55
C LYS A 124 17.79 2.29 20.97
N ARG A 125 17.18 1.10 21.10
CA ARG A 125 16.72 0.50 22.38
C ARG A 125 15.64 1.33 23.09
N GLN A 126 14.75 1.95 22.34
CA GLN A 126 13.58 2.63 22.88
C GLN A 126 12.30 1.94 22.41
N ASN A 127 11.20 2.15 23.13
CA ASN A 127 9.90 1.67 22.68
C ASN A 127 9.39 2.54 21.51
N LEU A 128 8.47 1.97 20.73
CA LEU A 128 7.90 2.63 19.54
C LEU A 128 7.31 4.01 19.86
N ALA A 129 6.60 4.15 20.98
CA ALA A 129 5.97 5.41 21.38
C ALA A 129 7.00 6.54 21.60
N ARG A 130 8.12 6.23 22.26
CA ARG A 130 9.20 7.20 22.44
C ARG A 130 9.88 7.52 21.11
N SER A 131 10.05 6.52 20.25
CA SER A 131 10.65 6.70 18.92
C SER A 131 9.80 7.62 18.03
N LEU A 132 8.49 7.45 18.02
CA LEU A 132 7.57 8.31 17.26
C LEU A 132 7.53 9.75 17.81
N ARG A 133 7.56 9.92 19.14
CA ARG A 133 7.73 11.25 19.75
C ARG A 133 9.05 11.91 19.35
N GLU A 134 10.15 11.16 19.34
CA GLU A 134 11.44 11.68 18.88
C GLU A 134 11.39 12.13 17.41
N LEU A 135 10.71 11.39 16.52
CA LEU A 135 10.51 11.83 15.15
C LEU A 135 9.68 13.12 15.06
N LYS A 136 8.67 13.29 15.93
CA LYS A 136 7.89 14.53 16.04
C LYS A 136 8.76 15.69 16.50
N ASP A 137 9.56 15.50 17.55
CA ASP A 137 10.45 16.51 18.11
C ASP A 137 11.53 16.93 17.11
N GLN A 138 11.94 16.01 16.23
CA GLN A 138 12.82 16.27 15.08
C GLN A 138 12.10 16.94 13.88
N GLY A 139 10.79 17.16 13.96
CA GLY A 139 9.97 17.75 12.89
C GLY A 139 9.80 16.84 11.66
N LYS A 140 10.00 15.52 11.81
CA LYS A 140 9.86 14.54 10.72
C LYS A 140 8.43 14.03 10.54
N ILE A 141 7.60 14.14 11.56
CA ILE A 141 6.17 13.86 11.52
C ILE A 141 5.41 15.02 12.15
N ASP A 142 4.19 15.25 11.69
CA ASP A 142 3.33 16.31 12.22
C ASP A 142 2.57 15.91 13.49
N GLY A 143 1.80 16.85 14.04
CA GLY A 143 0.99 16.62 15.24
C GLY A 143 -0.07 15.54 15.06
N LEU A 144 -0.69 15.47 13.88
CA LEU A 144 -1.75 14.51 13.58
C LEU A 144 -1.20 13.07 13.58
N LEU A 145 -0.08 12.82 12.89
CA LEU A 145 0.58 11.52 12.88
C LEU A 145 1.04 11.10 14.28
N ALA A 146 1.49 12.06 15.10
CA ALA A 146 1.87 11.77 16.49
C ALA A 146 0.65 11.42 17.37
N GLU A 147 -0.47 12.12 17.21
CA GLU A 147 -1.71 11.79 17.94
C GLU A 147 -2.26 10.42 17.52
N TRP A 148 -2.25 10.12 16.21
CA TRP A 148 -2.67 8.81 15.70
C TRP A 148 -1.79 7.68 16.23
N ALA A 149 -0.47 7.90 16.31
CA ALA A 149 0.47 6.96 16.93
C ALA A 149 0.12 6.64 18.40
N ASP A 150 -0.27 7.65 19.17
CA ASP A 150 -0.64 7.48 20.58
C ASP A 150 -1.94 6.68 20.73
N LEU A 151 -2.91 6.87 19.83
CA LEU A 151 -4.13 6.04 19.77
C LEU A 151 -3.78 4.59 19.42
N LEU A 152 -2.92 4.38 18.43
CA LEU A 152 -2.52 3.03 18.02
C LEU A 152 -1.76 2.27 19.12
N ARG A 153 -1.05 2.98 19.99
CA ARG A 153 -0.37 2.38 21.14
C ARG A 153 -1.34 1.74 22.12
N ALA A 154 -2.52 2.34 22.33
CA ALA A 154 -3.53 1.77 23.20
C ALA A 154 -3.99 0.41 22.66
N VAL A 155 -4.27 0.35 21.36
CA VAL A 155 -4.69 -0.85 20.64
C VAL A 155 -3.58 -1.91 20.53
N GLY A 156 -2.36 -1.48 20.19
CA GLY A 156 -1.20 -2.37 20.01
C GLY A 156 -0.72 -3.03 21.30
N ASN A 157 -0.88 -2.35 22.45
CA ASN A 157 -0.59 -2.95 23.76
C ASN A 157 -1.58 -4.09 24.10
N GLU A 158 -2.84 -3.97 23.67
CA GLU A 158 -3.85 -5.02 23.88
C GLU A 158 -3.61 -6.23 22.99
N GLY A 159 -3.13 -6.03 21.76
CA GLY A 159 -2.80 -7.13 20.84
C GLY A 159 -1.48 -7.87 21.14
N ALA A 160 -0.45 -7.17 21.61
CA ALA A 160 0.88 -7.77 21.84
C ALA A 160 1.03 -8.44 23.22
N HIS A 161 0.13 -8.14 24.17
CA HIS A 161 0.10 -8.77 25.49
C HIS A 161 -1.14 -9.66 25.62
N PHE A 162 -1.01 -10.81 26.27
CA PHE A 162 -2.15 -11.68 26.57
C PHE A 162 -3.03 -11.03 27.66
N THR A 163 -3.87 -10.09 27.25
CA THR A 163 -4.75 -9.29 28.12
C THR A 163 -6.17 -9.86 28.22
N GLY A 164 -6.50 -10.84 27.37
CA GLY A 164 -7.85 -11.41 27.24
C GLY A 164 -8.77 -10.65 26.28
N ASN A 165 -8.40 -9.43 25.87
CA ASN A 165 -9.10 -8.68 24.84
C ASN A 165 -8.77 -9.20 23.44
N LYS A 166 -9.76 -9.28 22.57
CA LYS A 166 -9.57 -9.65 21.16
C LYS A 166 -9.37 -8.40 20.32
N VAL A 167 -8.37 -8.41 19.46
CA VAL A 167 -8.16 -7.41 18.42
C VAL A 167 -9.29 -7.53 17.39
N SER A 168 -10.02 -6.44 17.13
CA SER A 168 -11.06 -6.43 16.09
C SER A 168 -10.47 -6.28 14.69
N ALA A 169 -11.29 -6.52 13.66
CA ALA A 169 -10.89 -6.25 12.29
C ALA A 169 -10.60 -4.76 12.08
N GLN A 170 -11.40 -3.88 12.70
CA GLN A 170 -11.24 -2.42 12.61
C GLN A 170 -9.92 -1.97 13.23
N ASP A 171 -9.56 -2.49 14.40
CA ASP A 171 -8.29 -2.18 15.07
C ASP A 171 -7.07 -2.52 14.18
N ALA A 172 -7.14 -3.64 13.47
CA ALA A 172 -6.07 -4.07 12.58
C ALA A 172 -6.03 -3.27 11.27
N GLU A 173 -7.19 -2.84 10.76
CA GLU A 173 -7.31 -1.96 9.59
C GLU A 173 -6.75 -0.56 9.92
N ASP A 174 -7.17 0.04 11.03
CA ASP A 174 -6.69 1.36 11.49
C ASP A 174 -5.16 1.36 11.68
N ALA A 175 -4.59 0.24 12.10
CA ALA A 175 -3.15 0.06 12.23
C ALA A 175 -2.40 -0.04 10.91
N LEU A 176 -2.98 -0.72 9.91
CA LEU A 176 -2.44 -0.74 8.56
C LEU A 176 -2.49 0.66 7.94
N ASP A 177 -3.61 1.36 8.07
CA ASP A 177 -3.80 2.71 7.55
C ASP A 177 -2.80 3.69 8.16
N PHE A 178 -2.59 3.62 9.48
CA PHE A 178 -1.56 4.43 10.14
C PHE A 178 -0.15 4.14 9.60
N ALA A 179 0.20 2.85 9.49
CA ALA A 179 1.52 2.47 9.02
C ALA A 179 1.77 2.91 7.57
N GLU A 180 0.78 2.77 6.71
CA GLU A 180 0.83 3.28 5.34
C GLU A 180 0.99 4.80 5.31
N ALA A 181 0.15 5.53 6.05
CA ALA A 181 0.21 6.99 6.10
C ALA A 181 1.57 7.51 6.58
N LEU A 182 2.14 6.87 7.60
CA LEU A 182 3.45 7.21 8.12
C LEU A 182 4.57 6.96 7.08
N LEU A 183 4.55 5.81 6.40
CA LEU A 183 5.51 5.48 5.35
C LEU A 183 5.39 6.44 4.15
N ASP A 184 4.17 6.76 3.72
CA ASP A 184 3.92 7.71 2.65
C ASP A 184 4.41 9.11 3.01
N HIS A 185 4.15 9.57 4.24
CA HIS A 185 4.64 10.87 4.72
C HIS A 185 6.17 10.94 4.70
N LEU A 186 6.82 9.97 5.32
CA LEU A 186 8.26 9.98 5.56
C LEU A 186 9.11 9.75 4.29
N TYR A 187 8.58 9.00 3.31
CA TYR A 187 9.35 8.61 2.13
C TYR A 187 8.79 9.18 0.84
N VAL A 188 7.48 9.07 0.62
CA VAL A 188 6.87 9.39 -0.68
C VAL A 188 6.65 10.88 -0.82
N LEU A 189 5.97 11.50 0.15
CA LEU A 189 5.75 12.94 0.16
C LEU A 189 7.08 13.68 0.26
N ARG A 190 8.01 13.16 1.07
CA ARG A 190 9.36 13.75 1.20
C ARG A 190 10.12 13.74 -0.13
N ALA A 191 10.18 12.59 -0.82
CA ALA A 191 10.85 12.49 -2.12
C ALA A 191 10.22 13.44 -3.16
N ARG A 192 8.88 13.47 -3.23
CA ARG A 192 8.15 14.37 -4.14
C ARG A 192 8.44 15.85 -3.84
N PHE A 193 8.51 16.21 -2.57
CA PHE A 193 8.84 17.57 -2.15
C PHE A 193 10.26 17.96 -2.54
N ASP A 194 11.24 17.09 -2.28
CA ASP A 194 12.64 17.35 -2.60
C ASP A 194 12.86 17.47 -4.12
N GLU A 195 12.21 16.62 -4.92
CA GLU A 195 12.19 16.73 -6.39
C GLU A 195 11.58 18.06 -6.85
N PHE A 196 10.43 18.45 -6.29
CA PHE A 196 9.78 19.71 -6.64
C PHE A 196 10.67 20.91 -6.30
N LYS A 197 11.27 20.92 -5.10
CA LYS A 197 12.18 21.97 -4.66
C LYS A 197 13.38 22.09 -5.60
N GLY A 198 14.00 20.97 -5.97
CA GLY A 198 15.11 20.94 -6.92
C GLY A 198 14.75 21.54 -8.28
N ARG A 199 13.56 21.23 -8.82
CA ARG A 199 13.07 21.85 -10.07
C ARG A 199 12.91 23.37 -9.96
N GLN A 200 12.43 23.87 -8.82
CA GLN A 200 12.27 25.32 -8.61
C GLN A 200 13.62 26.04 -8.49
N GLU A 201 14.58 25.44 -7.81
CA GLU A 201 15.93 26.01 -7.69
C GLU A 201 16.66 26.06 -9.03
N GLN A 202 16.52 25.02 -9.86
CA GLN A 202 17.06 25.00 -11.22
C GLN A 202 16.43 26.10 -12.08
N ARG A 203 15.10 26.23 -12.07
CA ARG A 203 14.39 27.29 -12.81
C ARG A 203 14.89 28.69 -12.46
N LYS A 204 15.09 28.97 -11.17
CA LYS A 204 15.62 30.26 -10.70
C LYS A 204 17.05 30.53 -11.18
N ARG A 205 17.90 29.49 -11.24
CA ARG A 205 19.28 29.61 -11.76
C ARG A 205 19.31 29.86 -13.26
N THR A 206 18.43 29.23 -14.03
CA THR A 206 18.36 29.44 -15.49
C THR A 206 17.87 30.85 -15.83
N THR A 207 16.87 31.38 -15.11
CA THR A 207 16.36 32.75 -15.33
C THR A 207 17.31 33.85 -14.83
N SER A 208 18.26 33.55 -13.94
CA SER A 208 19.27 34.51 -13.47
C SER A 208 20.59 34.47 -14.26
N SER A 209 20.71 33.56 -15.24
CA SER A 209 21.90 33.44 -16.10
C SER A 209 21.66 33.86 -17.56
N GLU A 210 20.43 34.26 -17.93
CA GLU A 210 20.17 34.95 -19.19
C GLU A 210 20.75 36.38 -19.13
N PRO A 211 21.67 36.76 -20.04
CA PRO A 211 22.22 38.10 -20.05
C PRO A 211 21.13 39.10 -20.45
N THR A 212 20.96 40.15 -19.65
CA THR A 212 20.25 41.37 -20.05
C THR A 212 20.93 41.90 -21.31
N THR A 213 20.34 41.67 -22.48
CA THR A 213 20.68 42.41 -23.69
C THR A 213 20.19 43.85 -23.48
N THR A 214 21.04 44.68 -22.89
CA THR A 214 20.90 46.13 -22.95
C THR A 214 21.17 46.55 -24.39
N ASP A 215 20.10 46.68 -25.17
CA ASP A 215 20.11 47.51 -26.37
C ASP A 215 20.43 48.94 -25.93
N SER A 216 21.59 49.41 -26.38
CA SER A 216 22.06 50.79 -26.20
C SER A 216 21.84 51.49 -27.54
N GLU A 217 20.79 52.31 -27.63
CA GLU A 217 20.64 53.36 -28.66
C GLU A 217 21.16 54.70 -28.14
#